data_AF-A0A7V8DCB9-F1
#
_entry.id   AF-A0A7V8DCB9-F1
#
_cell.length_a   1.000
_cell.length_b   1.000
_cell.length_c   1.000
_cell.angle_alpha   90.00
_cell.angle_beta   90.00
_cell.angle_gamma   90.00
#
_symmetry.space_group_name_H-M   'P 1'
#
loop_
_entity.id
_entity.type
_entity.pdbx_description
1 polymer ?
#
loop_
_entity_poly.entity_id
_entity_poly.type
_entity_poly.pdbx_seq_one_letter_code
_entity_poly.pdbx_strand_id
1 'polypeptide(L)'
;MMASHFTADFPFVKAGERGGITLGWVDSIPVTSQPDVLMSRTFDGKVAAWGNHCPAVTSMARSSQINSANSQFFLLRNTYPSLDRNYTVWGRAVVGLEVIRALKIGEPVVNPDTMITVRVLADLPAEQRPHVWVEKLDAPSFQQRLAQVIARDGDRFTNCDLMPAVLIR
;
A
#
# COMPACT_ATOMS: atom_id res chain seq x y z
N MET A 1 -3.89 -15.44 10.11
CA MET A 1 -2.86 -14.39 10.14
C MET A 1 -2.22 -14.38 8.75
N MET A 2 -2.63 -13.47 7.86
CA MET A 2 -1.98 -13.36 6.53
C MET A 2 -0.70 -12.54 6.71
N ALA A 3 0.36 -13.21 7.14
CA ALA A 3 1.71 -12.72 6.94
C ALA A 3 2.19 -13.28 5.59
N SER A 4 2.45 -12.40 4.63
CA SER A 4 3.17 -12.81 3.42
C SER A 4 4.62 -13.01 3.81
N HIS A 5 5.21 -14.12 3.37
CA HIS A 5 6.57 -14.51 3.71
C HIS A 5 7.47 -14.23 2.50
N PHE A 6 8.53 -13.43 2.66
CA PHE A 6 9.40 -12.98 1.55
C PHE A 6 10.73 -13.74 1.46
N THR A 7 11.22 -13.94 0.23
CA THR A 7 12.55 -14.46 -0.11
C THR A 7 13.47 -13.31 -0.56
N ALA A 8 14.77 -13.57 -0.74
CA ALA A 8 15.76 -12.56 -1.15
C ALA A 8 15.45 -11.88 -2.51
N ASP A 9 14.76 -12.57 -3.43
CA ASP A 9 14.39 -12.04 -4.75
C ASP A 9 13.07 -11.28 -4.77
N PHE A 10 12.43 -11.11 -3.61
CA PHE A 10 11.16 -10.41 -3.50
C PHE A 10 11.38 -8.89 -3.70
N PRO A 11 10.53 -8.19 -4.48
CA PRO A 11 10.75 -6.79 -4.88
C PRO A 11 10.42 -5.79 -3.75
N PHE A 12 10.98 -6.02 -2.57
CA PHE A 12 10.88 -5.14 -1.42
C PHE A 12 12.04 -4.13 -1.44
N VAL A 13 11.70 -2.85 -1.51
CA VAL A 13 12.67 -1.76 -1.42
C VAL A 13 12.60 -1.13 -0.03
N LYS A 14 13.69 -1.29 0.71
CA LYS A 14 13.84 -0.85 2.09
C LYS A 14 13.94 0.67 2.21
N ALA A 15 13.11 1.25 3.07
CA ALA A 15 13.19 2.64 3.51
C ALA A 15 14.09 2.82 4.74
N GLY A 16 14.08 1.83 5.64
CA GLY A 16 14.86 1.85 6.88
C GLY A 16 14.33 0.85 7.91
N GLU A 17 15.05 0.72 9.02
CA GLU A 17 14.63 -0.09 10.18
C GLU A 17 14.27 0.81 11.36
N ARG A 18 13.17 0.49 12.04
CA ARG A 18 12.67 1.22 13.22
C ARG A 18 12.02 0.25 14.18
N GLY A 19 12.31 0.33 15.48
CA GLY A 19 11.59 -0.44 16.50
C GLY A 19 11.55 -1.97 16.27
N GLY A 20 12.57 -2.53 15.62
CA GLY A 20 12.61 -3.96 15.30
C GLY A 20 11.74 -4.39 14.12
N ILE A 21 11.31 -3.46 13.27
CA ILE A 21 10.67 -3.71 11.98
C ILE A 21 11.41 -3.00 10.84
N THR A 22 11.24 -3.52 9.64
CA THR A 22 11.74 -2.90 8.40
C THR A 22 10.58 -2.23 7.68
N LEU A 23 10.72 -0.95 7.39
CA LEU A 23 9.77 -0.19 6.57
C LEU A 23 10.25 -0.20 5.11
N GLY A 24 9.32 -0.29 4.18
CA GLY A 24 9.61 -0.21 2.76
C GLY A 24 8.36 -0.26 1.89
N TRP A 25 8.56 -0.66 0.65
CA TRP A 25 7.49 -0.84 -0.32
C TRP A 25 7.72 -2.07 -1.19
N VAL A 26 6.63 -2.60 -1.72
CA VAL A 26 6.61 -3.61 -2.78
C VAL A 26 5.91 -2.97 -3.97
N ASP A 27 6.64 -2.79 -5.06
CA ASP A 27 6.24 -1.97 -6.21
C ASP A 27 5.84 -0.54 -5.79
N SER A 28 4.57 -0.33 -5.44
CA SER A 28 4.06 0.94 -4.93
C SER A 28 3.22 0.82 -3.66
N ILE A 29 3.11 -0.39 -3.12
CA ILE A 29 2.36 -0.67 -1.90
C ILE A 29 3.31 -0.51 -0.71
N PRO A 30 2.99 0.33 0.29
CA PRO A 30 3.77 0.43 1.51
C PRO A 30 3.65 -0.87 2.31
N VAL A 31 4.80 -1.44 2.68
CA VAL A 31 4.90 -2.71 3.38
C VAL A 31 5.86 -2.59 4.56
N THR A 32 5.48 -3.23 5.66
CA THR A 32 6.34 -3.46 6.81
C THR A 32 6.68 -4.93 6.88
N SER A 33 7.94 -5.26 7.18
CA SER A 33 8.40 -6.62 7.44
C SER A 33 9.12 -6.72 8.77
N GLN A 34 9.31 -7.95 9.25
CA GLN A 34 10.31 -8.20 10.28
C GLN A 34 11.73 -8.07 9.69
N PRO A 35 12.77 -7.86 10.52
CA PRO A 35 14.13 -7.68 10.04
C PRO A 35 14.67 -8.91 9.30
N ASP A 36 15.34 -8.69 8.16
CA ASP A 36 15.83 -9.76 7.28
C ASP A 36 16.85 -10.68 7.99
N VAL A 37 17.54 -10.18 9.01
CA VAL A 37 18.45 -10.97 9.85
C VAL A 37 17.75 -12.17 10.52
N LEU A 38 16.43 -12.11 10.67
CA LEU A 38 15.63 -13.21 11.21
C LEU A 38 15.40 -14.33 10.19
N MET A 39 15.52 -14.09 8.88
CA MET A 39 15.31 -15.11 7.84
C MET A 39 16.17 -16.35 8.09
N SER A 40 17.46 -16.15 8.43
CA SER A 40 18.40 -17.24 8.75
C SER A 40 18.00 -18.08 9.98
N ARG A 41 17.06 -17.59 10.79
CA ARG A 41 16.54 -18.23 11.99
C ARG A 41 15.16 -18.86 11.80
N THR A 42 14.59 -18.74 10.60
CA THR A 42 13.30 -19.33 10.25
C THR A 42 13.51 -20.59 9.42
N PHE A 43 12.62 -21.57 9.58
CA PHE A 43 12.71 -22.84 8.87
C PHE A 43 12.52 -22.67 7.35
N ASP A 44 11.65 -21.75 6.93
CA ASP A 44 11.35 -21.50 5.52
C ASP A 44 12.24 -20.42 4.89
N GLY A 45 13.15 -19.82 5.66
CA GLY A 45 14.08 -18.78 5.20
C GLY A 45 13.38 -17.45 4.89
N LYS A 46 12.26 -17.15 5.54
CA LYS A 46 11.42 -15.99 5.26
C LYS A 46 11.07 -15.23 6.53
N VAL A 47 10.64 -13.98 6.34
CA VAL A 47 10.11 -13.14 7.42
C VAL A 47 8.69 -12.72 7.12
N ALA A 48 7.91 -12.49 8.19
CA ALA A 48 6.57 -11.97 8.06
C ALA A 48 6.58 -10.53 7.55
N ALA A 49 5.65 -10.24 6.66
CA ALA A 49 5.39 -8.89 6.19
C ALA A 49 3.90 -8.64 5.92
N TRP A 50 3.51 -7.38 5.94
CA TRP A 50 2.13 -6.93 5.79
C TRP A 50 2.08 -5.56 5.12
N GLY A 51 1.01 -5.32 4.35
CA GLY A 51 0.72 -3.99 3.81
C GLY A 51 0.30 -3.02 4.91
N ASN A 52 0.75 -1.78 4.79
CA ASN A 52 0.37 -0.70 5.70
C ASN A 52 -0.86 0.05 5.16
N HIS A 53 -1.81 0.36 6.02
CA HIS A 53 -3.02 1.12 5.67
C HIS A 53 -2.72 2.64 5.62
N CYS A 54 -1.88 3.02 4.65
CA CYS A 54 -1.56 4.40 4.30
C CYS A 54 -2.67 5.06 3.46
N PRO A 55 -2.67 6.38 3.25
CA PRO A 55 -3.60 7.03 2.33
C PRO A 55 -3.51 6.42 0.93
N ALA A 56 -4.65 6.40 0.22
CA ALA A 56 -4.83 5.80 -1.10
C ALA A 56 -4.75 4.27 -1.16
N VAL A 57 -4.28 3.58 -0.12
CA VAL A 57 -4.27 2.11 -0.07
C VAL A 57 -5.71 1.57 -0.12
N THR A 58 -5.88 0.43 -0.77
CA THR A 58 -7.15 -0.29 -0.86
C THR A 58 -7.07 -1.61 -0.11
N SER A 59 -8.13 -1.95 0.61
CA SER A 59 -8.15 -3.12 1.49
C SER A 59 -9.53 -3.78 1.51
N MET A 60 -9.58 -5.09 1.78
CA MET A 60 -10.81 -5.87 1.77
C MET A 60 -11.57 -5.71 3.09
N ALA A 61 -12.84 -5.33 3.02
CA ALA A 61 -13.73 -5.37 4.18
C ALA A 61 -14.08 -6.82 4.54
N ARG A 62 -14.33 -7.05 5.83
CA ARG A 62 -14.75 -8.35 6.37
C ARG A 62 -15.62 -8.17 7.60
N SER A 63 -16.33 -9.23 7.96
CA SER A 63 -17.00 -9.36 9.25
C SER A 63 -15.98 -9.69 10.35
N SER A 64 -16.47 -10.02 11.55
CA SER A 64 -15.63 -10.56 12.63
C SER A 64 -14.90 -11.86 12.23
N GLN A 65 -15.46 -12.66 11.31
CA GLN A 65 -14.81 -13.86 10.80
C GLN A 65 -13.66 -13.49 9.85
N ILE A 66 -12.45 -14.00 10.13
CA ILE A 66 -11.21 -13.62 9.44
C ILE A 66 -11.23 -13.97 7.93
N ASN A 67 -11.91 -15.04 7.54
CA ASN A 67 -11.99 -15.53 6.16
C ASN A 67 -13.31 -15.14 5.47
N SER A 68 -13.93 -14.02 5.87
CA SER A 68 -15.23 -13.60 5.32
C SER A 68 -15.14 -12.47 4.29
N ALA A 69 -13.93 -12.05 3.91
CA ALA A 69 -13.76 -11.05 2.87
C ALA A 69 -14.30 -11.61 1.53
N ASN A 70 -15.04 -10.79 0.78
CA ASN A 70 -15.60 -11.17 -0.51
C ASN A 70 -15.52 -10.02 -1.50
N SER A 71 -16.57 -9.20 -1.63
CA SER A 71 -16.67 -8.14 -2.64
C SER A 71 -16.55 -6.72 -2.09
N GLN A 72 -16.73 -6.54 -0.79
CA GLN A 72 -16.63 -5.23 -0.15
C GLN A 72 -15.17 -4.87 0.08
N PHE A 73 -14.78 -3.68 -0.35
CA PHE A 73 -13.48 -3.09 -0.10
C PHE A 73 -13.65 -1.66 0.40
N PHE A 74 -12.57 -1.10 0.94
CA PHE A 74 -12.53 0.28 1.37
C PHE A 74 -11.26 0.97 0.87
N LEU A 75 -11.36 2.29 0.74
CA LEU A 75 -10.30 3.17 0.22
C LEU A 75 -9.82 4.06 1.36
N LEU A 76 -8.54 4.01 1.69
CA LEU A 76 -8.00 4.75 2.82
C LEU A 76 -7.88 6.24 2.47
N ARG A 77 -8.65 7.07 3.17
CA ARG A 77 -8.58 8.55 3.07
C ARG A 77 -7.33 9.10 3.76
N ASN A 78 -6.95 8.46 4.88
CA ASN A 78 -5.84 8.82 5.76
C ASN A 78 -5.19 7.53 6.30
N THR A 79 -4.01 7.68 6.91
CA THR A 79 -3.31 6.57 7.58
C THR A 79 -4.17 5.99 8.72
N TYR A 80 -4.27 4.66 8.80
CA TYR A 80 -5.05 4.00 9.85
C TYR A 80 -4.40 2.66 10.29
N PRO A 81 -3.30 2.72 11.07
CA PRO A 81 -2.42 1.58 11.32
C PRO A 81 -3.05 0.43 12.11
N SER A 82 -4.15 0.66 12.83
CA SER A 82 -4.81 -0.39 13.62
C SER A 82 -5.40 -1.52 12.76
N LEU A 83 -5.56 -1.30 11.46
CA LEU A 83 -6.00 -2.33 10.50
C LEU A 83 -4.86 -3.19 9.96
N ASP A 84 -3.60 -2.74 10.14
CA ASP A 84 -2.43 -3.50 9.70
C ASP A 84 -2.46 -4.90 10.34
N ARG A 85 -2.10 -5.92 9.56
CA ARG A 85 -2.14 -7.36 9.93
C ARG A 85 -3.54 -7.94 10.22
N ASN A 86 -4.58 -7.10 10.26
CA ASN A 86 -5.96 -7.49 10.56
C ASN A 86 -6.88 -7.50 9.32
N TYR A 87 -6.46 -6.79 8.27
CA TYR A 87 -7.18 -6.62 7.00
C TYR A 87 -6.25 -6.82 5.81
N THR A 88 -6.82 -7.21 4.68
CA THR A 88 -6.07 -7.58 3.47
C THR A 88 -5.91 -6.39 2.54
N VAL A 89 -4.73 -5.77 2.58
CA VAL A 89 -4.30 -4.81 1.55
C VAL A 89 -4.11 -5.55 0.23
N TRP A 90 -4.67 -5.01 -0.86
CA TRP A 90 -4.56 -5.62 -2.20
C TRP A 90 -4.11 -4.64 -3.29
N GLY A 91 -4.04 -3.34 -2.99
CA GLY A 91 -3.57 -2.35 -3.95
C GLY A 91 -3.54 -0.94 -3.37
N ARG A 92 -3.35 0.04 -4.26
CA ARG A 92 -3.56 1.46 -3.95
C ARG A 92 -4.13 2.19 -5.16
N ALA A 93 -4.83 3.29 -4.90
CA ALA A 93 -5.09 4.28 -5.91
C ALA A 93 -3.78 5.00 -6.30
N VAL A 94 -3.43 4.93 -7.57
CA VAL A 94 -2.26 5.61 -8.16
C VAL A 94 -2.57 7.05 -8.57
N VAL A 95 -3.85 7.40 -8.61
CA VAL A 95 -4.47 8.69 -8.98
C VAL A 95 -5.78 8.78 -8.20
N GLY A 96 -6.25 10.00 -7.88
CA GLY A 96 -7.60 10.18 -7.36
C GLY A 96 -7.71 10.10 -5.83
N LEU A 97 -6.63 10.29 -5.07
CA LEU A 97 -6.73 10.36 -3.60
C LEU A 97 -7.61 11.52 -3.15
N GLU A 98 -7.57 12.64 -3.87
CA GLU A 98 -8.47 13.77 -3.70
C GLU A 98 -9.93 13.40 -3.95
N VAL A 99 -10.21 12.56 -4.95
CA VAL A 99 -11.55 12.03 -5.23
C VAL A 99 -12.01 11.11 -4.10
N ILE A 100 -11.14 10.22 -3.63
CA ILE A 100 -11.41 9.34 -2.47
C ILE A 100 -11.75 10.18 -1.22
N ARG A 101 -11.01 11.27 -1.00
CA ARG A 101 -11.26 12.21 0.10
C ARG A 101 -12.50 13.07 -0.11
N ALA A 102 -13.01 13.20 -1.33
CA ALA A 102 -14.23 13.95 -1.62
C ALA A 102 -15.51 13.12 -1.45
N LEU A 103 -15.42 11.78 -1.35
CA LEU A 103 -16.57 10.91 -1.13
C LEU A 103 -17.38 11.36 0.11
N LYS A 104 -18.71 11.35 -0.01
CA LYS A 104 -19.64 11.72 1.08
C LYS A 104 -19.42 10.84 2.32
N ILE A 105 -19.49 11.46 3.49
CA ILE A 105 -19.25 10.83 4.79
C ILE A 105 -20.58 10.61 5.52
N GLY A 106 -20.72 9.49 6.25
CA GLY A 106 -21.85 9.19 7.12
C GLY A 106 -21.99 7.69 7.41
N GLU A 107 -22.64 7.35 8.52
CA GLU A 107 -22.95 5.97 8.91
C GLU A 107 -24.42 5.86 9.37
N PRO A 108 -25.39 5.58 8.47
CA PRO A 108 -25.23 5.42 7.02
C PRO A 108 -25.08 6.77 6.29
N VAL A 109 -24.46 6.75 5.10
CA VAL A 109 -24.35 7.93 4.24
C VAL A 109 -25.73 8.25 3.62
N VAL A 110 -26.17 9.50 3.70
CA VAL A 110 -27.35 9.99 2.97
C VAL A 110 -26.95 10.25 1.51
N ASN A 111 -27.66 9.64 0.55
CA ASN A 111 -27.39 9.75 -0.89
C ASN A 111 -25.91 9.45 -1.27
N PRO A 112 -25.43 8.22 -1.00
CA PRO A 112 -24.03 7.84 -1.20
C PRO A 112 -23.58 8.04 -2.66
N ASP A 113 -22.30 8.34 -2.84
CA ASP A 113 -21.67 8.30 -4.16
C ASP A 113 -21.62 6.86 -4.69
N THR A 114 -21.64 6.71 -6.01
CA THR A 114 -21.73 5.40 -6.67
C THR A 114 -20.58 5.20 -7.64
N MET A 115 -20.09 3.95 -7.73
CA MET A 115 -19.20 3.54 -8.80
C MET A 115 -20.02 3.30 -10.06
N ILE A 116 -20.06 4.29 -10.95
CA ILE A 116 -20.84 4.22 -12.19
C ILE A 116 -20.28 3.14 -13.14
N THR A 117 -18.95 3.09 -13.25
CA THR A 117 -18.24 2.16 -14.13
C THR A 117 -16.99 1.67 -13.44
N VAL A 118 -16.76 0.36 -13.47
CA VAL A 118 -15.50 -0.28 -13.06
C VAL A 118 -15.04 -1.16 -14.21
N ARG A 119 -13.77 -1.04 -14.59
CA ARG A 119 -13.15 -1.75 -15.70
C ARG A 119 -11.72 -2.15 -15.34
N VAL A 120 -11.31 -3.32 -15.79
CA VAL A 120 -9.89 -3.71 -15.74
C VAL A 120 -9.20 -3.08 -16.95
N LEU A 121 -8.04 -2.48 -16.72
CA LEU A 121 -7.29 -1.77 -17.76
C LEU A 121 -6.97 -2.67 -18.98
N ALA A 122 -6.71 -3.95 -18.73
CA ALA A 122 -6.45 -4.97 -19.75
C ALA A 122 -7.67 -5.27 -20.64
N ASP A 123 -8.89 -5.00 -20.18
CA ASP A 123 -10.13 -5.26 -20.91
C ASP A 123 -10.53 -4.07 -21.81
N LEU A 124 -9.86 -2.92 -21.69
CA LEU A 124 -10.12 -1.77 -22.56
C LEU A 124 -9.52 -1.99 -23.96
N PRO A 125 -10.17 -1.48 -25.02
CA PRO A 125 -9.56 -1.35 -26.34
C PRO A 125 -8.21 -0.64 -26.25
N ALA A 126 -7.24 -1.06 -27.08
CA ALA A 126 -5.88 -0.54 -27.00
C ALA A 126 -5.83 0.98 -27.17
N GLU A 127 -6.72 1.54 -28.00
CA GLU A 127 -6.84 2.96 -28.30
C GLU A 127 -7.40 3.78 -27.12
N GLN A 128 -8.05 3.13 -26.16
CA GLN A 128 -8.66 3.75 -24.98
C GLN A 128 -7.88 3.44 -23.70
N ARG A 129 -6.82 2.63 -23.78
CA ARG A 129 -6.07 2.16 -22.61
C ARG A 129 -5.04 3.21 -22.18
N PRO A 130 -5.22 3.92 -21.05
CA PRO A 130 -4.19 4.79 -20.54
C PRO A 130 -2.95 3.98 -20.16
N HIS A 131 -1.78 4.55 -20.41
CA HIS A 131 -0.54 3.98 -19.95
C HIS A 131 -0.19 4.59 -18.59
N VAL A 132 0.04 3.73 -17.61
CA VAL A 132 0.37 4.13 -16.23
C VAL A 132 1.79 3.68 -15.92
N TRP A 133 2.64 4.63 -15.58
CA TRP A 133 4.01 4.37 -15.13
C TRP A 133 4.16 4.78 -13.68
N VAL A 134 4.76 3.91 -12.89
CA VAL A 134 5.15 4.20 -11.52
C VAL A 134 6.67 4.34 -11.49
N GLU A 135 7.14 5.42 -10.86
CA GLU A 135 8.56 5.65 -10.64
C GLU A 135 9.17 4.46 -9.88
N LYS A 136 10.31 3.98 -10.35
CA LYS A 136 11.04 2.93 -9.66
C LYS A 136 11.57 3.45 -8.32
N LEU A 137 11.45 2.63 -7.29
CA LEU A 137 11.87 3.00 -5.95
C LEU A 137 13.39 3.07 -5.79
N ASP A 138 14.16 2.40 -6.65
CA ASP A 138 15.62 2.49 -6.69
C ASP A 138 16.13 3.67 -7.56
N ALA A 139 15.24 4.41 -8.22
CA ALA A 139 15.63 5.54 -9.04
C ALA A 139 16.26 6.65 -8.17
N PRO A 140 17.31 7.35 -8.67
CA PRO A 140 17.94 8.45 -7.92
C PRO A 140 16.95 9.54 -7.48
N SER A 141 15.94 9.83 -8.32
CA SER A 141 14.89 10.80 -8.02
C SER A 141 14.02 10.40 -6.83
N PHE A 142 13.69 9.12 -6.68
CA PHE A 142 12.93 8.63 -5.53
C PHE A 142 13.81 8.63 -4.27
N GLN A 143 15.03 8.11 -4.37
CA GLN A 143 15.97 8.02 -3.26
C GLN A 143 16.34 9.41 -2.70
N GLN A 144 16.46 10.42 -3.55
CA GLN A 144 16.66 11.80 -3.12
C GLN A 144 15.48 12.33 -2.29
N ARG A 145 14.24 12.09 -2.73
CA ARG A 145 13.05 12.52 -1.98
C ARG A 145 12.90 11.73 -0.67
N LEU A 146 13.23 10.44 -0.69
CA LEU A 146 13.26 9.62 0.52
C LEU A 146 14.25 10.17 1.55
N ALA A 147 15.48 10.47 1.13
CA ALA A 147 16.49 11.06 2.01
C ALA A 147 16.03 12.41 2.59
N GLN A 148 15.38 13.25 1.79
CA GLN A 148 14.81 14.53 2.25
C GLN A 148 13.72 14.35 3.31
N VAL A 149 12.78 13.42 3.06
CA VAL A 149 11.69 13.13 4.01
C VAL A 149 12.24 12.54 5.30
N ILE A 150 13.18 11.60 5.23
CA ILE A 150 13.85 11.03 6.42
C ILE A 150 14.60 12.12 7.20
N ALA A 151 15.34 13.00 6.53
CA ALA A 151 16.06 14.09 7.19
C ALA A 151 15.11 15.08 7.89
N ARG A 152 13.93 15.33 7.31
CA ARG A 152 12.90 16.20 7.88
C ARG A 152 12.21 15.58 9.09
N ASP A 153 11.80 14.32 8.99
CA ASP A 153 10.90 13.69 9.95
C ASP A 153 11.61 12.84 11.01
N GLY A 154 12.84 12.40 10.73
CA GLY A 154 13.65 11.62 11.66
C GLY A 154 12.94 10.34 12.09
N ASP A 155 12.72 10.20 13.40
CA ASP A 155 12.04 9.04 13.99
C ASP A 155 10.53 9.01 13.75
N ARG A 156 9.94 10.12 13.29
CA ARG A 156 8.51 10.19 12.96
C ARG A 156 8.20 9.67 11.56
N PHE A 157 9.21 9.43 10.73
CA PHE A 157 9.03 8.93 9.38
C PHE A 157 8.36 7.55 9.35
N THR A 158 7.43 7.39 8.42
CA THR A 158 6.77 6.14 8.06
C THR A 158 6.80 5.94 6.55
N ASN A 159 6.65 4.70 6.09
CA ASN A 159 6.47 4.41 4.66
C ASN A 159 5.12 4.92 4.09
N CYS A 160 4.28 5.58 4.89
CA CYS A 160 3.09 6.30 4.43
C CYS A 160 3.39 7.74 3.98
N ASP A 161 4.55 8.30 4.34
CA ASP A 161 4.86 9.73 4.12
C ASP A 161 5.40 10.02 2.71
N LEU A 162 5.75 8.98 1.95
CA LEU A 162 6.27 9.08 0.60
C LEU A 162 5.74 7.94 -0.27
N MET A 163 5.18 8.28 -1.43
CA MET A 163 4.79 7.32 -2.47
C MET A 163 5.57 7.60 -3.76
N PRO A 164 5.84 6.57 -4.59
CA PRO A 164 6.47 6.79 -5.88
C PRO A 164 5.59 7.65 -6.78
N ALA A 165 6.22 8.51 -7.57
CA ALA A 165 5.52 9.35 -8.53
C ALA A 165 4.82 8.48 -9.58
N VAL A 166 3.69 8.96 -10.09
CA VAL A 166 2.89 8.27 -11.12
C VAL A 166 2.74 9.19 -12.31
N LEU A 167 2.99 8.65 -13.50
CA LEU A 167 2.76 9.31 -14.78
C LEU A 167 1.67 8.56 -15.53
N ILE A 168 0.71 9.29 -16.09
CA ILE A 168 -0.37 8.74 -16.91
C ILE A 168 -0.37 9.46 -18.25
N ARG A 169 -0.43 8.72 -19.35
CA ARG A 169 -0.56 9.23 -20.72
C ARG A 169 -1.62 8.47 -21.49
#